data_AF-A0A3R6JYJ2-F1
#
_entry.id   AF-A0A3R6JYJ2-F1
#
_cell.length_a   1.000
_cell.length_b   1.000
_cell.length_c   1.000
_cell.angle_alpha   90.00
_cell.angle_beta   90.00
_cell.angle_gamma   90.00
#
_symmetry.space_group_name_H-M   'P 1'
#
loop_
_entity.id
_entity.type
_entity.pdbx_description
1 polymer ?
#
loop_
_entity_poly.entity_id
_entity_poly.type
_entity_poly.pdbx_seq_one_letter_code
_entity_poly.pdbx_strand_id
1 'polypeptide(L)'
;MSWADKQLKKHKLRKQIKEIMDSPEFQKERQKELDKHTAEAMNCFLLISVDYLYRNYHCKRKGVLKYLEFVLHQMHFAQKDEEYFQLMNEELEREVGVNVLGTGYEI
;
A
#
# COMPACT_ATOMS: atom_id res chain seq x y z
N MET A 1 46.53 -14.52 1.20
CA MET A 1 45.33 -14.75 2.03
C MET A 1 44.84 -16.16 1.79
N SER A 2 44.74 -16.96 2.86
CA SER A 2 44.22 -18.32 2.83
C SER A 2 42.71 -18.32 2.53
N TRP A 3 42.19 -19.45 2.05
CA TRP A 3 40.74 -19.66 1.88
C TRP A 3 39.98 -19.48 3.21
N ALA A 4 40.57 -19.93 4.32
CA ALA A 4 40.02 -19.76 5.66
C ALA A 4 39.87 -18.28 6.05
N ASP A 5 40.89 -17.45 5.76
CA ASP A 5 40.86 -16.00 6.03
C ASP A 5 39.74 -15.30 5.24
N LYS A 6 39.51 -15.74 3.99
CA LYS A 6 38.44 -15.21 3.14
C LYS A 6 37.06 -15.56 3.71
N GLN A 7 36.86 -16.79 4.20
CA GLN A 7 35.59 -17.19 4.82
C GLN A 7 35.33 -16.43 6.12
N LEU A 8 36.35 -16.27 6.97
CA LEU A 8 36.23 -15.53 8.23
C LEU A 8 35.87 -14.06 7.97
N LYS A 9 36.53 -13.41 7.00
CA LYS A 9 36.23 -12.04 6.59
C LYS A 9 34.81 -11.90 6.05
N LYS A 10 34.35 -12.84 5.22
CA LYS A 10 32.98 -12.88 4.70
C LYS A 10 31.94 -13.05 5.82
N HIS A 11 32.20 -13.93 6.78
CA HIS A 11 31.32 -14.14 7.92
C HIS A 11 31.23 -12.88 8.81
N LYS A 12 32.36 -12.24 9.11
CA LYS A 12 32.40 -10.99 9.89
C LYS A 12 31.63 -9.86 9.19
N LEU A 13 31.81 -9.72 7.88
CA LEU A 13 31.06 -8.74 7.09
C LEU A 13 29.55 -9.01 7.11
N ARG A 14 29.12 -10.27 6.95
CA ARG A 14 27.70 -10.64 7.04
C ARG A 14 27.11 -10.33 8.40
N LYS A 15 27.85 -10.58 9.47
CA LYS A 15 27.42 -10.24 10.83
C LYS A 15 27.23 -8.73 11.00
N GLN A 16 28.18 -7.93 10.53
CA GLN A 16 28.08 -6.46 10.60
C GLN A 16 26.91 -5.92 9.77
N ILE A 17 26.69 -6.46 8.57
CA ILE A 17 25.53 -6.10 7.75
C ILE A 17 24.24 -6.42 8.50
N LYS A 18 24.16 -7.60 9.12
CA LYS A 18 22.99 -7.99 9.91
C LYS A 18 22.76 -7.05 11.10
N GLU A 19 23.81 -6.71 11.85
CA GLU A 19 23.74 -5.76 12.97
C GLU A 19 23.25 -4.37 12.53
N ILE A 20 23.67 -3.90 11.35
CA ILE A 20 23.18 -2.64 10.77
C ILE A 20 21.71 -2.77 10.34
N MET A 21 21.35 -3.86 9.67
CA MET A 21 19.97 -4.07 9.23
C MET A 21 18.99 -4.20 10.40
N ASP A 22 19.44 -4.77 11.51
CA ASP A 22 18.64 -4.96 12.73
C ASP A 22 18.68 -3.70 13.62
N SER A 23 19.41 -2.65 13.26
CA SER A 23 19.49 -1.42 14.05
C SER A 23 18.17 -0.64 14.02
N PRO A 24 17.75 -0.02 15.14
CA PRO A 24 16.52 0.77 15.20
C PRO A 24 16.48 1.91 14.17
N GLU A 25 17.62 2.54 13.90
CA GLU A 25 17.74 3.64 12.95
C GLU A 25 17.46 3.18 11.52
N PHE A 26 18.08 2.07 11.11
CA PHE A 26 17.90 1.52 9.77
C PHE A 26 16.46 1.01 9.56
N GLN A 27 15.88 0.37 10.57
CA GLN A 27 14.47 -0.05 10.53
C GLN A 27 13.51 1.14 10.43
N LYS A 28 13.78 2.22 11.17
CA LYS A 28 12.96 3.45 11.12
C LYS A 28 13.05 4.13 9.75
N GLU A 29 14.24 4.18 9.15
CA GLU A 29 14.43 4.77 7.82
C GLU A 29 13.77 3.91 6.73
N ARG A 30 13.89 2.58 6.82
CA ARG A 30 13.15 1.66 5.96
C ARG A 30 11.64 1.85 6.09
N GLN A 31 11.11 1.98 7.31
CA GLN A 31 9.68 2.19 7.52
C GLN A 31 9.21 3.49 6.87
N LYS A 32 9.98 4.59 7.00
CA LYS A 32 9.66 5.86 6.32
C LYS A 32 9.60 5.73 4.81
N GLU A 33 10.55 5.00 4.20
CA GLU A 33 10.52 4.76 2.76
C GLU A 33 9.30 3.91 2.34
N LEU A 34 8.94 2.90 3.13
CA LEU A 34 7.72 2.12 2.91
C LEU A 34 6.46 2.98 3.01
N ASP A 35 6.37 3.82 4.05
CA ASP A 35 5.25 4.75 4.25
C ASP A 35 5.14 5.73 3.08
N LYS A 36 6.28 6.24 2.58
CA LYS A 36 6.35 7.13 1.41
C LYS A 36 5.85 6.43 0.16
N HIS A 37 6.36 5.23 -0.15
CA HIS A 37 5.91 4.47 -1.33
C HIS A 37 4.42 4.12 -1.25
N THR A 38 3.93 3.79 -0.05
CA THR A 38 2.49 3.54 0.18
C THR A 38 1.67 4.80 -0.10
N ALA A 39 2.11 5.96 0.40
CA ALA A 39 1.44 7.23 0.14
C ALA A 39 1.46 7.61 -1.35
N GLU A 40 2.58 7.39 -2.04
CA GLU A 40 2.70 7.60 -3.48
C GLU A 40 1.75 6.70 -4.28
N ALA A 41 1.68 5.41 -3.95
CA ALA A 41 0.76 4.48 -4.58
C ALA A 41 -0.71 4.88 -4.37
N MET A 42 -1.08 5.29 -3.16
CA MET A 42 -2.43 5.79 -2.87
C MET A 42 -2.76 7.07 -3.65
N ASN A 43 -1.81 8.01 -3.74
CA ASN A 43 -1.99 9.22 -4.54
C ASN A 43 -2.20 8.90 -6.03
N CYS A 44 -1.44 7.96 -6.58
CA CYS A 44 -1.61 7.51 -7.96
C CYS A 44 -3.00 6.88 -8.18
N PHE A 45 -3.46 6.02 -7.26
CA PHE A 45 -4.79 5.42 -7.33
C PHE A 45 -5.92 6.47 -7.27
N LEU A 46 -5.82 7.43 -6.35
CA LEU A 46 -6.76 8.55 -6.26
C LEU A 46 -6.78 9.42 -7.52
N LEU A 47 -5.62 9.65 -8.13
CA LEU A 47 -5.54 10.41 -9.37
C LEU A 47 -6.23 9.68 -10.54
N ILE A 48 -5.99 8.37 -10.68
CA ILE A 48 -6.61 7.55 -11.74
C ILE A 48 -8.13 7.50 -11.58
N SER A 49 -8.61 7.29 -10.35
CA SER A 49 -10.05 7.25 -10.07
C SER A 49 -10.74 8.59 -10.33
N VAL A 50 -10.11 9.71 -9.94
CA VAL A 50 -10.63 11.06 -10.24
C VAL A 50 -10.66 11.33 -11.75
N ASP A 51 -9.62 10.94 -12.49
CA ASP A 51 -9.61 11.06 -13.96
C ASP A 51 -10.73 10.25 -14.60
N TYR A 52 -10.94 9.01 -14.14
CA TYR A 52 -12.04 8.15 -14.60
C TYR A 52 -13.43 8.78 -14.34
N LEU A 53 -13.66 9.30 -13.13
CA LEU A 53 -14.91 9.99 -12.77
C LEU A 53 -15.13 11.25 -13.60
N TYR A 54 -14.07 12.02 -13.86
CA TYR A 54 -14.15 13.23 -14.68
C TYR A 54 -14.46 12.90 -16.15
N ARG A 55 -13.80 11.90 -16.73
CA ARG A 55 -13.95 11.56 -18.15
C ARG A 55 -15.24 10.81 -18.46
N ASN A 56 -15.59 9.81 -17.66
CA ASN A 56 -16.70 8.90 -17.97
C ASN A 56 -18.02 9.31 -17.32
N TYR A 57 -17.96 9.95 -16.15
CA TYR A 57 -19.16 10.38 -15.41
C TYR A 57 -19.31 11.90 -15.38
N HIS A 58 -18.44 12.63 -16.08
CA HIS A 58 -18.46 14.09 -16.18
C HIS A 58 -18.49 14.83 -14.84
N CYS A 59 -17.97 14.18 -13.79
CA CYS A 59 -17.91 14.75 -12.45
C CYS A 59 -17.09 16.03 -12.46
N LYS A 60 -17.72 17.17 -12.18
CA LYS A 60 -17.04 18.46 -12.01
C LYS A 60 -16.47 18.57 -10.60
N ARG A 61 -15.74 19.66 -10.32
CA ARG A 61 -15.05 19.92 -9.04
C ARG A 61 -15.84 19.49 -7.80
N LYS A 62 -17.13 19.84 -7.71
CA LYS A 62 -17.98 19.48 -6.55
C LYS A 62 -18.17 17.97 -6.40
N GLY A 63 -18.33 17.24 -7.49
CA GLY A 63 -18.46 15.77 -7.47
C GLY A 63 -17.14 15.10 -7.10
N VAL A 64 -16.02 15.59 -7.67
CA VAL A 64 -14.68 15.10 -7.33
C VAL A 64 -14.37 15.32 -5.84
N LEU A 65 -14.67 16.50 -5.29
CA LEU A 65 -14.46 16.77 -3.86
C LEU A 65 -15.30 15.86 -2.96
N LYS A 66 -16.56 15.60 -3.34
CA LYS A 66 -17.42 14.64 -2.61
C LYS A 66 -16.85 13.22 -2.65
N TYR A 67 -16.31 12.79 -3.79
CA TYR A 67 -15.65 11.49 -3.89
C TYR A 67 -14.42 11.41 -2.98
N LEU A 68 -13.57 12.43 -2.99
CA LEU A 68 -12.39 12.47 -2.12
C LEU A 68 -12.78 12.48 -0.63
N GLU A 69 -13.80 13.25 -0.25
CA GLU A 69 -14.36 13.26 1.10
C GLU A 69 -14.91 11.88 1.50
N PHE A 70 -15.61 11.21 0.58
CA PHE A 70 -16.08 9.85 0.79
C PHE A 70 -14.91 8.89 1.06
N VAL A 71 -13.89 8.86 0.20
CA VAL A 71 -12.73 7.97 0.39
C VAL A 71 -12.04 8.23 1.73
N LEU A 72 -11.81 9.49 2.09
CA LEU A 72 -11.23 9.84 3.40
C LEU A 72 -12.07 9.32 4.58
N HIS A 73 -13.39 9.41 4.47
CA HIS A 73 -14.30 8.89 5.49
C HIS A 73 -14.25 7.35 5.57
N GLN A 74 -14.20 6.64 4.43
CA GLN A 74 -14.05 5.18 4.43
C GLN A 74 -12.73 4.72 5.07
N MET A 75 -11.63 5.41 4.78
CA MET A 75 -10.32 5.10 5.38
C MET A 75 -10.32 5.26 6.90
N HIS A 76 -11.11 6.19 7.45
CA HIS A 76 -11.26 6.34 8.90
C HIS A 76 -11.97 5.15 9.56
N PHE A 77 -12.91 4.50 8.87
CA PHE A 77 -13.56 3.29 9.39
C PHE A 77 -12.60 2.10 9.39
N ALA A 78 -11.80 1.95 8.32
CA ALA A 78 -10.82 0.87 8.23
C ALA A 78 -9.73 0.93 9.32
N GLN A 79 -9.45 2.11 9.89
CA GLN A 79 -8.55 2.24 11.05
C GLN A 79 -9.12 1.61 12.33
N LYS A 80 -10.44 1.43 12.40
CA LYS A 80 -11.15 0.96 13.61
C LYS A 80 -11.65 -0.47 13.49
N ASP A 81 -11.76 -0.97 12.26
CA ASP A 81 -12.32 -2.27 11.92
C ASP A 81 -11.51 -2.88 10.77
N GLU A 82 -10.76 -3.94 11.10
CA GLU A 82 -9.89 -4.65 10.17
C GLU A 82 -10.69 -5.42 9.10
N GLU A 83 -11.95 -5.76 9.36
CA GLU A 83 -12.82 -6.52 8.45
C GLU A 83 -13.68 -5.60 7.55
N TYR A 84 -13.69 -4.28 7.81
CA TYR A 84 -14.56 -3.31 7.15
C TYR A 84 -14.55 -3.41 5.62
N PHE A 85 -13.37 -3.47 5.00
CA PHE A 85 -13.26 -3.56 3.55
C PHE A 85 -13.56 -4.96 3.01
N GLN A 86 -13.40 -6.01 3.82
CA GLN A 86 -13.80 -7.36 3.43
C GLN A 86 -15.32 -7.44 3.32
N LEU A 87 -16.03 -6.97 4.33
CA LEU A 87 -17.50 -6.90 4.33
C LEU A 87 -18.02 -6.02 3.20
N MET A 88 -17.40 -4.85 2.96
CA MET A 88 -17.76 -4.00 1.83
C MET A 88 -17.57 -4.71 0.49
N ASN A 89 -16.52 -5.50 0.35
CA ASN A 89 -16.22 -6.26 -0.86
C ASN A 89 -17.20 -7.43 -1.07
N GLU A 90 -17.58 -8.15 -0.01
CA GLU A 90 -18.61 -9.20 -0.07
C GLU A 90 -19.97 -8.64 -0.51
N GLU A 91 -20.34 -7.45 -0.01
CA GLU A 91 -21.58 -6.78 -0.41
C GLU A 91 -21.52 -6.34 -1.87
N LEU A 92 -20.38 -5.82 -2.30
CA LEU A 92 -20.17 -5.44 -3.70
C LEU A 92 -20.23 -6.65 -4.63
N GLU A 93 -19.61 -7.77 -4.26
CA GLU A 93 -19.70 -9.02 -5.02
C GLU A 93 -21.15 -9.50 -5.12
N ARG A 94 -21.91 -9.42 -4.05
CA ARG A 94 -23.32 -9.80 -4.02
C ARG A 94 -24.21 -8.89 -4.86
N GLU A 95 -24.02 -7.58 -4.80
CA GLU A 95 -24.90 -6.60 -5.45
C GLU A 95 -24.57 -6.37 -6.91
N VAL A 96 -23.29 -6.29 -7.27
CA VAL A 96 -22.83 -5.95 -8.62
C VAL A 96 -22.01 -7.05 -9.28
N GLY A 97 -21.76 -8.17 -8.60
CA GLY A 97 -21.03 -9.31 -9.16
C GLY A 97 -19.52 -9.08 -9.26
N VAL A 98 -18.97 -8.08 -8.55
CA VAL A 98 -17.55 -7.70 -8.65
C VAL A 98 -16.85 -7.90 -7.31
N ASN A 99 -15.85 -8.78 -7.32
CA ASN A 99 -14.94 -8.98 -6.20
C ASN A 99 -13.62 -8.23 -6.46
N VAL A 100 -13.41 -7.12 -5.75
CA VAL A 100 -12.26 -6.24 -5.93
C VAL A 100 -11.03 -6.74 -5.18
N LEU A 101 -11.22 -7.40 -4.03
CA LEU A 101 -10.13 -7.93 -3.19
C LEU A 101 -9.71 -9.36 -3.56
N GLY A 102 -10.50 -10.04 -4.40
CA GLY A 102 -10.22 -11.37 -4.92
C GLY A 102 -9.03 -11.38 -5.87
N THR A 103 -8.23 -12.44 -5.84
CA THR A 103 -7.00 -12.56 -6.64
C THR A 103 -7.21 -12.99 -8.10
N GLY A 104 -8.44 -12.88 -8.62
CA GLY A 104 -8.81 -13.32 -9.97
C GLY A 104 -9.51 -12.23 -10.75
N TYR A 105 -8.76 -11.34 -11.39
CA TYR A 105 -9.29 -10.53 -12.47
C TYR A 105 -9.38 -11.40 -13.74
N GLU A 106 -10.49 -12.13 -13.92
CA GLU A 106 -10.96 -12.47 -15.26
C GLU A 106 -11.72 -11.24 -15.79
N ILE A 107 -10.99 -10.27 -16.35
CA ILE A 107 -11.56 -9.15 -17.11
C ILE A 107 -11.72 -9.59 -18.57
#